data_AF-A0AAW8KSG2-F1
#
_entry.id   AF-A0AAW8KSG2-F1
#
_cell.length_a   1.000
_cell.length_b   1.000
_cell.length_c   1.000
_cell.angle_alpha   90.00
_cell.angle_beta   90.00
_cell.angle_gamma   90.00
#
_symmetry.space_group_name_H-M   'P 1'
#
loop_
_entity.id
_entity.type
_entity.pdbx_description
1 polymer ?
#
loop_
_entity_poly.entity_id
_entity_poly.type
_entity_poly.pdbx_seq_one_letter_code
_entity_poly.pdbx_strand_id
1 'polypeptide(L)'
;MLKYSHFLIRYLSYPILSVTTLAIVLLMAYQKIPYWPSALVCIVSISAMVAMLERFLPYQQKWLHDQDDTFTDIFHAIFNVALILITATILQFILKFEFFSKLWPIQWPIWVQFLLVGIII
;
A
#
# COMPACT_ATOMS: atom_id res chain seq x y z
N MET A 1 -4.89 3.92 -32.99
CA MET A 1 -4.55 4.57 -31.70
C MET A 1 -5.32 3.99 -30.51
N LEU A 2 -6.65 3.87 -30.56
CA LEU A 2 -7.49 3.43 -29.41
C LEU A 2 -7.15 2.03 -28.83
N LYS A 3 -6.70 1.07 -29.64
CA LYS A 3 -6.28 -0.26 -29.14
C LYS A 3 -5.03 -0.21 -28.25
N TYR A 4 -4.06 0.63 -28.62
CA TYR A 4 -2.80 0.74 -27.88
C TYR A 4 -3.01 1.49 -26.56
N SER A 5 -3.83 2.54 -26.53
CA SER A 5 -4.17 3.23 -25.28
C SER A 5 -4.90 2.33 -24.30
N HIS A 6 -5.85 1.50 -24.77
CA HIS A 6 -6.54 0.54 -23.92
C HIS A 6 -5.60 -0.53 -23.36
N PHE A 7 -4.66 -1.02 -24.17
CA PHE A 7 -3.63 -1.96 -23.71
C PHE A 7 -2.76 -1.33 -22.62
N LEU A 8 -2.23 -0.12 -22.87
CA LEU A 8 -1.38 0.57 -21.90
C LEU A 8 -2.11 0.85 -20.59
N ILE A 9 -3.33 1.39 -20.63
CA ILE A 9 -4.13 1.64 -19.42
C ILE A 9 -4.35 0.35 -18.64
N ARG A 10 -4.68 -0.76 -19.33
CA ARG A 10 -4.96 -2.05 -18.68
C ARG A 10 -3.76 -2.62 -17.92
N TYR A 11 -2.56 -2.51 -18.49
CA TYR A 11 -1.37 -3.16 -17.93
C TYR A 11 -0.49 -2.22 -17.10
N LEU A 12 -0.56 -0.90 -17.31
CA LEU A 12 0.27 0.07 -16.61
C LEU A 12 -0.45 0.78 -15.47
N SER A 13 -1.78 0.82 -15.42
CA SER A 13 -2.52 1.51 -14.35
C SER A 13 -2.12 1.01 -12.95
N TYR A 14 -2.23 -0.29 -12.68
CA TYR A 14 -1.88 -0.85 -11.37
C TYR A 14 -0.40 -0.65 -11.02
N PRO A 15 0.59 -1.00 -11.88
CA PRO A 15 2.00 -0.73 -11.58
C PRO A 15 2.29 0.74 -11.31
N ILE A 16 1.73 1.66 -12.10
CA ILE A 16 1.93 3.10 -11.90
C ILE A 16 1.33 3.54 -10.57
N LEU A 17 0.11 3.11 -10.25
CA LEU A 17 -0.55 3.44 -8.98
C LEU A 17 0.23 2.89 -7.78
N SER A 18 0.75 1.66 -7.87
CA SER A 18 1.57 1.05 -6.82
C SER A 18 2.91 1.78 -6.62
N VAL A 19 3.64 2.08 -7.69
CA VAL A 19 4.90 2.83 -7.63
C VAL A 19 4.67 4.26 -7.12
N THR A 20 3.58 4.90 -7.55
CA THR A 20 3.20 6.23 -7.08
C THR A 20 2.89 6.22 -5.58
N THR A 21 2.15 5.21 -5.12
CA THR A 21 1.84 5.03 -3.68
C THR A 21 3.11 4.83 -2.87
N LEU A 22 4.04 3.98 -3.33
CA LEU A 22 5.35 3.80 -2.69
C LEU A 22 6.13 5.13 -2.63
N ALA A 23 6.19 5.88 -3.74
CA ALA A 23 6.88 7.16 -3.80
C ALA A 23 6.27 8.18 -2.81
N ILE A 24 4.94 8.24 -2.71
CA ILE A 24 4.23 9.10 -1.74
C ILE A 24 4.59 8.70 -0.30
N VAL A 25 4.56 7.41 0.03
CA VAL A 25 4.90 6.93 1.39
C VAL A 25 6.37 7.23 1.74
N LEU A 26 7.29 7.04 0.80
CA LEU A 26 8.70 7.40 1.00
C LEU A 26 8.89 8.91 1.17
N LEU A 27 8.17 9.72 0.39
CA LEU A 27 8.19 11.18 0.53
C LEU A 27 7.63 11.61 1.89
N MET A 28 6.53 10.99 2.35
CA MET A 28 5.97 11.23 3.68
C MET A 28 7.00 10.94 4.77
N ALA A 29 7.70 9.80 4.68
CA ALA A 29 8.75 9.45 5.61
C ALA A 29 9.91 10.47 5.60
N TYR A 30 10.36 10.87 4.39
CA TYR A 30 11.43 11.87 4.23
C TYR A 30 11.04 13.24 4.81
N GLN A 31 9.81 13.68 4.57
CA GLN A 31 9.26 14.94 5.08
C GLN A 31 8.79 14.86 6.55
N LYS A 32 8.95 13.68 7.19
CA LYS A 32 8.49 13.41 8.56
C LYS A 32 6.99 13.68 8.75
N ILE A 33 6.20 13.50 7.70
CA ILE A 33 4.74 13.56 7.77
C ILE A 33 4.28 12.38 8.61
N PRO A 34 3.44 12.59 9.64
CA PRO A 34 2.89 11.50 10.43
C PRO A 34 2.23 10.45 9.54
N TYR A 35 2.60 9.18 9.70
CA TYR A 35 1.97 8.09 8.96
C TYR A 35 0.44 8.09 9.17
N TRP A 36 0.00 8.34 10.40
CA TRP A 36 -1.40 8.53 10.73
C TRP A 36 -1.71 10.02 10.98
N PRO A 37 -2.79 10.59 10.41
CA PRO A 37 -3.82 9.96 9.57
C PRO A 37 -3.52 9.95 8.06
N SER A 38 -2.36 10.44 7.63
CA SER A 38 -2.04 10.64 6.21
C SER A 38 -2.12 9.37 5.35
N ALA A 39 -1.84 8.20 5.92
CA ALA A 39 -1.99 6.92 5.25
C ALA A 39 -3.45 6.63 4.84
N LEU A 40 -4.46 7.02 5.64
CA LEU A 40 -5.86 6.87 5.23
C LEU A 40 -6.18 7.69 4.00
N VAL A 41 -5.69 8.93 3.97
CA VAL A 41 -5.90 9.82 2.82
C VAL A 41 -5.31 9.14 1.57
N CYS A 42 -4.09 8.61 1.67
CA CYS A 42 -3.46 7.90 0.57
C CYS A 42 -4.26 6.65 0.12
N ILE A 43 -4.72 5.83 1.06
CA ILE A 43 -5.51 4.61 0.79
C ILE A 43 -6.85 4.98 0.12
N VAL A 44 -7.58 5.95 0.66
CA VAL A 44 -8.87 6.37 0.11
C VAL A 44 -8.69 6.99 -1.28
N SER A 45 -7.69 7.86 -1.46
CA SER A 45 -7.39 8.48 -2.75
C SER A 45 -7.01 7.45 -3.81
N ILE A 46 -6.14 6.49 -3.50
CA ILE A 46 -5.73 5.47 -4.50
C ILE A 46 -6.89 4.52 -4.83
N SER A 47 -7.67 4.09 -3.84
CA SER A 47 -8.85 3.25 -4.06
C SER A 47 -9.92 3.97 -4.88
N ALA A 48 -10.15 5.26 -4.64
CA ALA A 48 -11.06 6.06 -5.46
C ALA A 48 -10.57 6.16 -6.91
N MET A 49 -9.27 6.28 -7.12
CA MET A 49 -8.67 6.34 -8.45
C MET A 49 -8.80 5.01 -9.20
N VAL A 50 -8.61 3.88 -8.51
CA VAL A 50 -8.87 2.53 -9.05
C VAL A 50 -10.34 2.36 -9.39
N ALA A 51 -11.27 2.70 -8.48
CA ALA A 51 -12.71 2.60 -8.73
C ALA A 51 -13.15 3.46 -9.94
N MET A 52 -12.57 4.66 -10.08
CA MET A 52 -12.82 5.51 -11.24
C MET A 52 -12.30 4.85 -12.53
N LEU A 53 -11.08 4.31 -12.53
CA LEU A 53 -10.52 3.60 -13.68
C LEU A 53 -11.35 2.39 -14.09
N GLU A 54 -11.77 1.58 -13.12
CA GLU A 54 -12.60 0.40 -13.36
C GLU A 54 -13.95 0.77 -13.98
N ARG A 55 -14.53 1.90 -13.58
CA ARG A 55 -15.78 2.40 -14.16
C ARG A 55 -15.65 2.80 -15.64
N PHE A 56 -14.47 3.25 -16.07
CA PHE A 56 -14.22 3.63 -17.47
C PHE A 56 -13.70 2.46 -18.32
N LEU A 57 -12.85 1.61 -17.76
CA LEU A 57 -12.14 0.56 -18.47
C LEU A 57 -11.98 -0.66 -17.55
N PRO A 58 -13.08 -1.39 -17.29
CA PRO A 58 -13.07 -2.49 -16.34
C PRO A 58 -12.15 -3.61 -16.84
N TYR A 59 -11.31 -4.14 -15.95
CA TYR A 59 -10.50 -5.31 -16.27
C TYR A 59 -11.38 -6.56 -16.48
N GLN A 60 -12.42 -6.71 -15.65
CA GLN A 60 -13.54 -7.64 -15.85
C GLN A 60 -14.86 -6.92 -15.60
N GLN A 61 -15.84 -7.11 -16.48
CA GLN A 61 -17.16 -6.46 -16.38
C GLN A 61 -17.91 -6.83 -15.09
N LYS A 62 -17.69 -8.05 -14.57
CA LYS A 62 -18.34 -8.52 -13.34
C LYS A 62 -17.94 -7.70 -12.10
N TRP A 63 -16.74 -7.11 -12.08
CA TRP A 63 -16.23 -6.34 -10.94
C TRP A 63 -16.98 -5.02 -10.71
N LEU A 64 -17.74 -4.54 -11.70
CA LEU A 64 -18.59 -3.36 -11.54
C LEU A 64 -19.83 -3.61 -10.67
N HIS A 65 -20.10 -4.87 -10.34
CA HIS A 65 -21.24 -5.28 -9.53
C HIS A 65 -20.72 -5.94 -8.26
N ASP A 66 -21.35 -5.63 -7.13
CA ASP A 66 -21.11 -6.31 -5.85
C ASP A 66 -21.28 -7.82 -6.02
N GLN A 67 -20.42 -8.61 -5.39
CA GLN A 67 -20.45 -10.07 -5.43
C GLN A 67 -20.92 -10.65 -4.10
N ASP A 68 -21.78 -9.90 -3.39
CA ASP A 68 -22.23 -10.15 -2.02
C ASP A 68 -21.07 -10.23 -1.00
N ASP A 69 -19.95 -9.58 -1.32
CA ASP A 69 -18.70 -9.57 -0.54
C ASP A 69 -18.41 -8.23 0.13
N THR A 70 -19.22 -7.19 -0.12
CA THR A 70 -19.06 -5.85 0.46
C THR A 70 -18.84 -5.87 1.99
N PHE A 71 -19.62 -6.65 2.75
CA PHE A 71 -19.43 -6.73 4.21
C PHE A 71 -18.09 -7.36 4.59
N THR A 72 -17.73 -8.45 3.93
CA THR A 72 -16.45 -9.13 4.12
C THR A 72 -15.29 -8.17 3.85
N ASP A 73 -15.38 -7.39 2.78
CA ASP A 73 -14.36 -6.42 2.39
C ASP A 73 -14.22 -5.28 3.41
N ILE A 74 -15.34 -4.76 3.93
CA ILE A 74 -15.32 -3.73 4.97
C ILE A 74 -14.65 -4.27 6.24
N PHE A 75 -15.04 -5.45 6.71
CA PHE A 75 -14.42 -6.07 7.88
C PHE A 75 -12.94 -6.36 7.66
N HIS A 76 -12.59 -6.89 6.48
CA HIS A 76 -11.21 -7.15 6.11
C HIS A 76 -10.38 -5.86 6.10
N ALA A 77 -10.90 -4.77 5.54
CA ALA A 77 -10.21 -3.48 5.52
C ALA A 77 -10.01 -2.91 6.93
N ILE A 78 -11.06 -2.88 7.76
CA ILE A 78 -11.00 -2.36 9.13
C ILE A 78 -10.03 -3.21 9.96
N PHE A 79 -10.14 -4.54 9.89
CA PHE A 79 -9.29 -5.45 10.64
C PHE A 79 -7.83 -5.31 10.23
N ASN A 80 -7.52 -5.22 8.93
CA ASN A 80 -6.14 -5.02 8.47
C ASN A 80 -5.57 -3.67 8.91
N VAL A 81 -6.34 -2.59 8.83
CA VAL A 81 -5.89 -1.29 9.32
C VAL A 81 -5.60 -1.34 10.82
N ALA A 82 -6.51 -1.94 11.61
CA ALA A 82 -6.29 -2.13 13.04
C ALA A 82 -5.04 -2.98 13.33
N LEU A 83 -4.86 -4.09 12.61
CA LEU A 83 -3.72 -4.98 12.77
C LEU A 83 -2.40 -4.29 12.43
N ILE A 84 -2.36 -3.49 11.36
CA ILE A 84 -1.18 -2.68 11.01
C ILE A 84 -0.86 -1.68 12.12
N LEU A 85 -1.86 -0.96 12.66
CA LEU A 85 -1.65 0.02 13.73
C LEU A 85 -1.17 -0.63 15.03
N ILE A 86 -1.77 -1.77 15.41
CA ILE A 86 -1.37 -2.55 16.58
C ILE A 86 0.06 -3.05 16.41
N THR A 87 0.38 -3.66 15.26
CA THR A 87 1.70 -4.22 14.99
C THR A 87 2.77 -3.13 14.96
N ALA A 88 2.49 -1.98 14.34
CA ALA A 88 3.39 -0.84 14.34
C ALA A 88 3.64 -0.30 15.76
N THR A 89 2.61 -0.24 16.60
CA THR A 89 2.72 0.20 18.00
C THR A 89 3.55 -0.78 18.83
N ILE A 90 3.29 -2.08 18.70
CA ILE A 90 4.06 -3.15 19.35
C ILE A 90 5.51 -3.07 18.90
N LEU A 91 5.78 -2.90 17.60
CA LEU A 91 7.13 -2.79 17.07
C LEU A 91 7.85 -1.56 17.64
N GLN A 92 7.21 -0.40 17.69
CA GLN A 92 7.78 0.80 18.32
C GLN A 92 8.09 0.57 19.81
N PHE A 93 7.27 -0.20 20.52
CA PHE A 93 7.53 -0.56 21.91
C PHE A 93 8.74 -1.50 22.03
N ILE A 94 8.79 -2.56 21.21
CA ILE A 94 9.88 -3.55 21.20
C ILE A 94 11.23 -2.91 20.84
N LEU A 95 11.23 -1.97 19.88
CA LEU A 95 12.46 -1.29 19.45
C LEU A 95 13.10 -0.42 20.54
N LYS A 96 12.36 -0.07 21.62
CA LYS A 96 12.94 0.62 22.79
C LYS A 96 13.95 -0.23 23.56
N PHE A 97 13.91 -1.56 23.41
CA PHE A 97 14.74 -2.47 24.19
C PHE A 97 16.16 -2.65 23.62
N GLU A 98 16.56 -1.91 22.57
CA GLU A 98 17.87 -1.87 21.87
C GLU A 98 18.48 -3.23 21.43
N PHE A 99 17.89 -4.35 21.82
CA PHE A 99 18.33 -5.69 21.46
C PHE A 99 18.13 -5.94 19.96
N PHE A 100 16.96 -5.57 19.45
CA PHE A 100 16.60 -5.79 18.05
C PHE A 100 17.26 -4.81 17.08
N SER A 101 17.61 -3.59 17.53
CA SER A 101 18.32 -2.63 16.69
C SER A 101 19.75 -3.07 16.36
N LYS A 102 20.34 -3.97 17.17
CA LYS A 102 21.64 -4.59 16.90
C LYS A 102 21.55 -5.79 15.93
N LEU A 103 20.37 -6.42 15.81
CA LEU A 103 20.16 -7.57 14.93
C LEU A 103 19.84 -7.16 13.49
N TRP A 104 19.24 -5.98 13.30
CA TRP A 104 18.89 -5.46 11.97
C TRP A 104 20.03 -4.61 11.40
N PRO A 105 20.40 -4.74 10.11
CA PRO A 105 21.49 -3.97 9.51
C PRO A 105 21.06 -2.53 9.17
N ILE A 106 20.82 -1.71 10.20
CA ILE A 106 20.35 -0.31 10.05
C ILE A 106 21.35 0.55 9.26
N GLN A 107 22.63 0.18 9.27
CA GLN A 107 23.70 0.90 8.59
C GLN A 107 23.71 0.68 7.07
N TRP A 108 23.02 -0.35 6.58
CA TRP A 108 22.98 -0.65 5.16
C TRP A 108 22.11 0.36 4.42
N PRO A 109 22.37 0.60 3.11
CA PRO A 109 21.47 1.38 2.29
C PRO A 109 20.04 0.83 2.37
N ILE A 110 19.05 1.72 2.47
CA ILE A 110 17.65 1.33 2.70
C ILE A 110 17.13 0.34 1.63
N TRP A 111 17.57 0.46 0.38
CA TRP A 111 17.19 -0.46 -0.69
C TRP A 111 17.68 -1.90 -0.45
N VAL A 112 18.86 -2.08 0.17
CA VAL A 112 19.37 -3.40 0.56
C VAL A 112 18.53 -3.96 1.71
N GLN A 113 18.16 -3.11 2.68
CA GLN A 113 17.26 -3.52 3.77
C GLN A 113 15.90 -3.98 3.22
N PHE A 114 15.36 -3.28 2.22
CA PHE A 114 14.12 -3.68 1.54
C PHE A 114 14.25 -5.05 0.85
N LEU A 115 15.34 -5.30 0.14
CA LEU A 115 15.58 -6.62 -0.48
C LEU A 115 15.69 -7.72 0.57
N LEU A 116 16.36 -7.45 1.71
CA LEU A 116 16.48 -8.40 2.81
C LEU A 116 15.11 -8.75 3.41
N VAL A 117 14.24 -7.76 3.58
CA VAL A 117 12.85 -7.99 4.00
C VAL A 117 12.13 -8.92 3.02
N GLY A 118 12.25 -8.67 1.71
CA GLY A 118 11.62 -9.50 0.67
C GLY A 118 12.16 -10.93 0.56
N ILE A 119 13.30 -11.26 1.17
CA ILE A 119 13.82 -12.64 1.24
C ILE A 119 13.21 -13.40 2.44
N ILE A 120 12.85 -12.68 3.50
CA ILE A 120 12.38 -13.26 4.76
C ILE A 120 10.88 -13.57 4.71
N ILE A 121 10.11 -12.82 3.91
CA ILE A 121 8.66 -12.94 3.77
C ILE A 121 8.33 -13.70 2.49
#